data_AF-A0A401G9J7-F1
#
_entry.id   AF-A0A401G9J7-F1
#
_cell.length_a   1.000
_cell.length_b   1.000
_cell.length_c   1.000
_cell.angle_alpha   90.00
_cell.angle_beta   90.00
_cell.angle_gamma   90.00
#
_symmetry.space_group_name_H-M   'P 1'
#
loop_
_entity.id
_entity.type
_entity.pdbx_description
1 polymer ?
#
loop_
_entity_poly.entity_id
_entity_poly.type
_entity_poly.pdbx_seq_one_letter_code
_entity_poly.pdbx_strand_id
1 'polypeptide(L)'
;MPQKSWATEAETVLLTSLRPSFLEHQKCRTLTKFWASLNTEFFQRFPERVKLFGPDISDSMLSEEQRTALGEAIKKWQSQLKTWFNWRRPNNARKVARITPITMESLGVKPKHRVLKEWEEYSRQFYKDRIESHVKVALEREKPTRHESLNVVNHVTDERFKQEEDWVRKQVLDAIEASKKQSDEKSCGGDTERSPRQYQQAINDMPIILKQVFSELVADSGWDITVIVGGPCPDEGGDIITIAYVLPFISVLSLANA
;
A
#
# COMPACT_ATOMS: atom_id res chain seq x y z
N MET A 1 -15.39 -27.76 12.24
CA MET A 1 -14.99 -27.74 13.66
C MET A 1 -14.28 -26.42 13.93
N PRO A 2 -14.67 -25.63 14.94
CA PRO A 2 -13.91 -24.43 15.29
C PRO A 2 -12.49 -24.84 15.69
N GLN A 3 -11.47 -24.19 15.14
CA GLN A 3 -10.08 -24.48 15.50
C GLN A 3 -9.91 -24.25 16.99
N LYS A 4 -9.33 -25.23 17.69
CA LYS A 4 -9.05 -25.17 19.13
C LYS A 4 -8.19 -23.92 19.38
N SER A 5 -8.77 -22.89 20.03
CA SER A 5 -8.01 -21.69 20.37
C SER A 5 -6.93 -22.08 21.39
N TRP A 6 -5.70 -21.64 21.15
CA TRP A 6 -4.61 -21.86 22.09
C TRP A 6 -4.80 -21.06 23.40
N ALA A 7 -5.60 -20.00 23.35
CA ALA A 7 -5.94 -19.17 24.50
C ALA A 7 -7.20 -19.67 25.21
N THR A 8 -7.15 -19.70 26.55
CA THR A 8 -8.29 -19.94 27.44
C THR A 8 -9.25 -18.75 27.42
N GLU A 9 -10.53 -18.95 27.75
CA GLU A 9 -11.55 -17.89 27.75
C GLU A 9 -11.12 -16.66 28.57
N ALA A 10 -10.59 -16.86 29.79
CA ALA A 10 -10.05 -15.78 30.62
C ALA A 10 -8.88 -15.01 29.97
N GLU A 11 -8.00 -15.73 29.26
CA GLU A 11 -6.90 -15.11 28.52
C GLU A 11 -7.45 -14.30 27.34
N THR A 12 -8.46 -14.79 26.64
CA THR A 12 -9.09 -14.06 25.52
C THR A 12 -9.82 -12.79 25.95
N VAL A 13 -10.42 -12.77 27.15
CA VAL A 13 -11.06 -11.56 27.70
C VAL A 13 -10.01 -10.49 27.95
N LEU A 14 -8.88 -10.83 28.58
CA LEU A 14 -7.76 -9.91 28.82
C LEU A 14 -7.17 -9.39 27.50
N LEU A 15 -6.92 -10.27 26.53
CA LEU A 15 -6.38 -9.85 25.24
C LEU A 15 -7.34 -8.95 24.46
N THR A 16 -8.64 -9.16 24.62
CA THR A 16 -9.66 -8.33 23.98
C THR A 16 -9.76 -6.96 24.64
N SER A 17 -9.64 -6.86 25.98
CA SER A 17 -9.65 -5.58 26.68
C SER A 17 -8.42 -4.72 26.38
N LEU A 18 -7.27 -5.32 26.09
CA LEU A 18 -6.02 -4.61 25.75
C LEU A 18 -5.93 -4.19 24.28
N ARG A 19 -6.92 -4.54 23.46
CA ARG A 19 -6.96 -4.20 22.03
C ARG A 19 -6.96 -2.69 21.74
N PRO A 20 -7.70 -1.82 22.45
CA PRO A 20 -7.65 -0.38 22.21
C PRO A 20 -6.25 0.20 22.45
N SER A 21 -5.60 -0.21 23.54
CA SER A 21 -4.22 0.20 23.87
C SER A 21 -3.21 -0.25 22.81
N PHE A 22 -3.34 -1.46 22.29
CA PHE A 22 -2.51 -1.94 21.17
C PHE A 22 -2.61 -1.03 19.93
N LEU A 23 -3.82 -0.63 19.55
CA LEU A 23 -4.05 0.25 18.40
C LEU A 23 -3.48 1.66 18.62
N GLU A 24 -3.54 2.18 19.84
CA GLU A 24 -2.96 3.48 20.21
C GLU A 24 -1.42 3.46 20.14
N HIS A 25 -0.79 2.47 20.77
CA HIS A 25 0.67 2.30 20.70
C HIS A 25 1.17 2.03 19.28
N GLN A 26 0.34 1.42 18.43
CA GLN A 26 0.63 1.27 17.01
C GLN A 26 0.64 2.62 16.28
N LYS A 27 -0.38 3.46 16.47
CA LYS A 27 -0.46 4.80 15.86
C LYS A 27 0.73 5.66 16.27
N CYS A 28 1.10 5.62 17.55
CA CYS A 28 2.21 6.40 18.10
C CYS A 28 3.60 5.76 17.89
N ARG A 29 3.70 4.63 17.17
CA ARG A 29 4.95 3.87 16.93
C ARG A 29 5.69 3.47 18.22
N THR A 30 4.96 3.20 19.31
CA THR A 30 5.50 2.84 20.64
C THR A 30 5.21 1.37 21.01
N LEU A 31 5.08 0.48 20.02
CA LEU A 31 4.76 -0.94 20.21
C LEU A 31 5.71 -1.68 21.16
N THR A 32 6.99 -1.31 21.22
CA THR A 32 7.95 -1.93 22.15
C THR A 32 7.51 -1.78 23.61
N LYS A 33 6.96 -0.61 23.98
CA LYS A 33 6.44 -0.35 25.34
C LYS A 33 5.18 -1.16 25.62
N PHE A 34 4.29 -1.26 24.63
CA PHE A 34 3.10 -2.10 24.71
C PHE A 34 3.46 -3.57 24.97
N TRP A 35 4.39 -4.15 24.21
CA TRP A 35 4.78 -5.55 24.39
C TRP A 35 5.39 -5.81 25.76
N ALA A 36 6.21 -4.88 26.28
CA ALA A 36 6.78 -5.00 27.62
C ALA A 36 5.70 -4.99 28.71
N SER A 37 4.74 -4.06 28.62
CA SER A 37 3.61 -3.97 29.55
C SER A 37 2.71 -5.20 29.48
N LEU A 38 2.30 -5.59 28.26
CA LEU A 38 1.46 -6.76 28.02
C LEU A 38 2.10 -8.03 28.59
N ASN A 39 3.37 -8.30 28.28
CA ASN A 39 4.03 -9.50 28.76
C ASN A 39 4.09 -9.52 30.30
N THR A 40 4.38 -8.37 30.93
CA THR A 40 4.44 -8.26 32.38
C THR A 40 3.08 -8.58 33.02
N GLU A 41 2.02 -7.93 32.57
CA GLU A 41 0.66 -8.15 33.08
C GLU A 41 0.16 -9.58 32.78
N PHE A 42 0.44 -10.08 31.57
CA PHE A 42 0.00 -11.39 31.13
C PHE A 42 0.64 -12.52 31.94
N PHE A 43 1.97 -12.49 32.13
CA PHE A 43 2.67 -13.53 32.90
C PHE A 43 2.50 -13.39 34.42
N GLN A 44 2.15 -12.21 34.92
CA GLN A 44 1.71 -12.03 36.31
C GLN A 44 0.36 -12.73 36.56
N ARG A 45 -0.59 -12.57 35.63
CA ARG A 45 -1.96 -13.08 35.77
C ARG A 45 -2.11 -14.53 35.36
N PHE A 46 -1.29 -14.98 34.41
CA PHE A 46 -1.24 -16.36 33.91
C PHE A 46 0.21 -16.87 33.94
N PRO A 47 0.71 -17.27 35.12
CA PRO A 47 2.08 -17.76 35.24
C PRO A 47 2.24 -19.07 34.49
N GLU A 48 3.07 -19.06 33.45
CA GLU A 48 3.24 -20.21 32.57
C GLU A 48 3.82 -21.44 33.29
N ARG A 49 4.57 -21.21 34.37
CA ARG A 49 5.05 -22.25 35.29
C ARG A 49 3.92 -23.11 35.86
N VAL A 50 2.78 -22.49 36.23
CA VAL A 50 1.64 -23.19 36.82
C VAL A 50 0.95 -24.08 35.79
N LYS A 51 1.02 -23.69 34.51
CA LYS A 51 0.44 -24.44 33.38
C LYS A 51 1.32 -25.63 32.95
N LEU A 52 2.63 -25.54 33.12
CA LEU A 52 3.59 -26.57 32.71
C LEU A 52 3.97 -27.55 33.83
N PHE A 53 4.11 -27.06 35.06
CA PHE A 53 4.67 -27.82 36.19
C PHE A 53 3.70 -27.96 37.37
N GLY A 54 2.52 -27.32 37.31
CA GLY A 54 1.56 -27.30 38.41
C GLY A 54 1.89 -26.26 39.49
N PRO A 55 0.99 -26.04 40.47
CA PRO A 55 1.12 -25.01 41.48
C PRO A 55 2.22 -25.29 42.55
N ASP A 56 2.68 -26.54 42.67
CA ASP A 56 3.53 -26.99 43.78
C ASP A 56 5.04 -26.77 43.56
N ILE A 57 5.47 -26.37 42.36
CA ILE A 57 6.90 -26.14 42.05
C ILE A 57 7.22 -24.64 42.12
N SER A 58 8.10 -24.27 43.06
CA SER A 58 8.60 -22.90 43.23
C SER A 58 9.79 -22.59 42.32
N ASP A 59 9.98 -21.31 41.97
CA ASP A 59 11.06 -20.86 41.05
C ASP A 59 12.47 -21.22 41.55
N SER A 60 12.63 -21.45 42.86
CA SER A 60 13.89 -21.86 43.50
C SER A 60 14.19 -23.36 43.36
N MET A 61 13.23 -24.18 42.95
CA MET A 61 13.37 -25.65 42.80
C MET A 61 13.40 -26.13 41.34
N LEU A 62 13.42 -25.21 40.37
CA LEU A 62 13.50 -25.56 38.96
C LEU A 62 14.89 -26.10 38.59
N SER A 63 14.93 -27.34 38.10
CA SER A 63 16.10 -27.92 37.43
C SER A 63 16.49 -27.11 36.19
N GLU A 64 17.76 -27.15 35.76
CA GLU A 64 18.21 -26.42 34.56
C GLU A 64 17.41 -26.80 33.31
N GLU A 65 17.04 -28.07 33.16
CA GLU A 65 16.19 -28.56 32.07
C GLU A 65 14.75 -28.00 32.12
N GLN A 66 14.24 -27.73 33.31
CA GLN A 66 12.91 -27.13 33.48
C GLN A 66 12.95 -25.62 33.22
N ARG A 67 14.08 -24.96 33.51
CA ARG A 67 14.29 -23.54 33.19
C ARG A 67 14.39 -23.30 31.69
N THR A 68 15.07 -24.17 30.95
CA THR A 68 15.14 -24.07 29.48
C THR A 68 13.78 -24.31 28.84
N ALA A 69 13.05 -25.35 29.29
CA ALA A 69 11.69 -25.62 28.83
C ALA A 69 10.72 -24.45 29.11
N LEU A 70 10.82 -23.82 30.29
CA LEU A 70 10.03 -22.63 30.63
C LEU A 70 10.36 -21.45 29.70
N GLY A 71 11.64 -21.23 29.42
CA GLY A 71 12.08 -20.17 28.52
C GLY A 71 11.59 -20.35 27.07
N GLU A 72 11.59 -21.57 26.57
CA GLU A 72 11.05 -21.90 25.24
C GLU A 72 9.54 -21.69 25.17
N ALA A 73 8.83 -22.08 26.24
CA ALA A 73 7.40 -21.91 26.34
C ALA A 73 7.02 -20.41 26.35
N ILE A 74 7.72 -19.58 27.15
CA ILE A 74 7.54 -18.12 27.16
C ILE A 74 7.74 -17.51 25.77
N LYS A 75 8.80 -17.92 25.04
CA LYS A 75 9.05 -17.44 23.67
C LYS A 75 7.91 -17.83 22.72
N LYS A 76 7.40 -19.06 22.84
CA LYS A 76 6.27 -19.55 22.05
C LYS A 76 5.02 -18.71 22.33
N TRP A 77 4.72 -18.40 23.59
CA TRP A 77 3.60 -17.54 23.98
C TRP A 77 3.73 -16.13 23.46
N GLN A 78 4.91 -15.51 23.59
CA GLN A 78 5.15 -14.17 23.03
C GLN A 78 4.90 -14.13 21.52
N SER A 79 5.27 -15.18 20.80
CA SER A 79 4.99 -15.31 19.36
C SER A 79 3.49 -15.46 19.08
N GLN A 80 2.79 -16.26 19.87
CA GLN A 80 1.34 -16.44 19.77
C GLN A 80 0.57 -15.14 20.07
N LEU A 81 0.97 -14.40 21.10
CA LEU A 81 0.41 -13.08 21.45
C LEU A 81 0.58 -12.08 20.30
N LYS A 82 1.81 -11.95 19.77
CA LYS A 82 2.09 -11.08 18.62
C LYS A 82 1.22 -11.46 17.43
N THR A 83 1.13 -12.76 17.13
CA THR A 83 0.31 -13.28 16.04
C THR A 83 -1.17 -12.94 16.26
N TRP A 84 -1.70 -13.14 17.46
CA TRP A 84 -3.10 -12.87 17.78
C TRP A 84 -3.49 -11.40 17.57
N PHE A 85 -2.70 -10.46 18.09
CA PHE A 85 -2.94 -9.03 17.88
C PHE A 85 -2.77 -8.64 16.40
N ASN A 86 -1.82 -9.26 15.69
CA ASN A 86 -1.58 -8.99 14.28
C ASN A 86 -2.67 -9.54 13.34
N TRP A 87 -3.29 -10.67 13.68
CA TRP A 87 -4.35 -11.28 12.87
C TRP A 87 -5.72 -10.63 13.10
N ARG A 88 -5.93 -10.05 14.28
CA ARG A 88 -7.15 -9.32 14.65
C ARG A 88 -7.09 -7.82 14.34
N ARG A 89 -6.11 -7.40 13.52
CA ARG A 89 -6.08 -6.06 12.93
C ARG A 89 -7.40 -5.84 12.16
N PRO A 90 -8.03 -4.66 12.27
CA PRO A 90 -9.04 -4.30 11.28
C PRO A 90 -8.37 -4.41 9.91
N ASN A 91 -8.94 -5.25 9.04
CA ASN A 91 -8.35 -5.69 7.78
C ASN A 91 -8.39 -4.56 6.73
N ASN A 92 -8.01 -3.35 7.12
CA ASN A 92 -8.05 -2.16 6.29
C ASN A 92 -7.06 -2.32 5.14
N ALA A 93 -5.94 -3.04 5.30
CA ALA A 93 -5.03 -3.32 4.19
C ALA A 93 -5.69 -4.12 3.04
N ARG A 94 -6.54 -5.13 3.34
CA ARG A 94 -7.27 -5.87 2.30
C ARG A 94 -8.56 -5.19 1.84
N LYS A 95 -9.16 -4.32 2.67
CA LYS A 95 -10.31 -3.48 2.26
C LYS A 95 -9.88 -2.30 1.39
N VAL A 96 -8.75 -1.67 1.70
CA VAL A 96 -8.09 -0.62 0.89
C VAL A 96 -7.59 -1.20 -0.43
N ALA A 97 -7.18 -2.47 -0.49
CA ALA A 97 -6.87 -3.13 -1.76
C ALA A 97 -8.09 -3.42 -2.65
N ARG A 98 -9.32 -3.37 -2.11
CA ARG A 98 -10.57 -3.59 -2.86
C ARG A 98 -11.27 -2.29 -3.26
N ILE A 99 -10.92 -1.18 -2.63
CA ILE A 99 -11.25 0.15 -3.12
C ILE A 99 -10.16 0.47 -4.12
N THR A 100 -10.48 0.51 -5.42
CA THR A 100 -9.53 1.08 -6.38
C THR A 100 -9.15 2.45 -5.85
N PRO A 101 -7.89 2.70 -5.45
CA PRO A 101 -7.50 4.06 -5.11
C PRO A 101 -7.86 4.92 -6.32
N ILE A 102 -8.36 6.13 -6.09
CA ILE A 102 -8.44 7.13 -7.15
C ILE A 102 -7.02 7.24 -7.70
N THR A 103 -6.77 6.59 -8.85
CA THR A 103 -5.51 6.71 -9.56
C THR A 103 -5.52 8.09 -10.20
N MET A 104 -4.34 8.68 -10.40
CA MET A 104 -4.22 9.91 -11.19
C MET A 104 -4.98 9.79 -12.51
N GLU A 105 -4.97 8.58 -13.12
CA GLU A 105 -5.75 8.23 -14.31
C GLU A 105 -7.27 8.42 -14.13
N SER A 106 -7.83 8.05 -12.98
CA SER A 106 -9.26 8.23 -12.66
C SER A 106 -9.66 9.70 -12.44
N LEU A 107 -8.70 10.57 -12.13
CA LEU A 107 -8.88 12.04 -12.11
C LEU A 107 -8.61 12.68 -13.47
N GLY A 108 -8.45 11.88 -14.53
CA GLY A 108 -8.07 12.36 -15.86
C GLY A 108 -6.60 12.81 -15.97
N VAL A 109 -5.81 12.66 -14.91
CA VAL A 109 -4.37 12.91 -14.90
C VAL A 109 -3.66 11.67 -15.44
N LYS A 110 -3.49 11.61 -16.76
CA LYS A 110 -2.69 10.53 -17.38
C LYS A 110 -1.28 10.56 -16.77
N PRO A 111 -0.71 9.41 -16.36
CA PRO A 111 0.63 9.37 -15.83
C PRO A 111 1.58 9.93 -16.89
N LYS A 112 2.35 10.94 -16.51
CA LYS A 112 3.41 11.47 -17.36
C LYS A 112 4.47 10.37 -17.50
N HIS A 113 4.36 9.56 -18.55
CA HIS A 113 5.37 8.57 -18.86
C HIS A 113 6.69 9.31 -19.09
N ARG A 114 7.72 8.95 -18.32
CA ARG A 114 9.07 9.50 -18.53
C ARG A 114 9.50 9.16 -19.94
N VAL A 115 10.07 10.14 -20.63
CA VAL A 115 10.76 9.91 -21.91
C VAL A 115 11.89 8.89 -21.68
N LEU A 116 11.96 7.88 -22.54
CA LEU A 116 12.99 6.84 -22.46
C LEU A 116 14.37 7.43 -22.72
N LYS A 117 15.39 6.87 -22.07
CA LYS A 117 16.80 7.17 -22.34
C LYS A 117 17.25 6.52 -23.65
N GLU A 118 18.38 6.96 -24.19
CA GLU A 118 18.92 6.48 -25.47
C GLU A 118 19.09 4.97 -25.54
N TRP A 119 19.78 4.38 -24.57
CA TRP A 119 19.96 2.93 -24.51
C TRP A 119 18.66 2.17 -24.19
N GLU A 120 17.70 2.78 -23.47
CA GLU A 120 16.38 2.18 -23.20
C GLU A 120 15.57 2.08 -24.51
N GLU A 121 15.63 3.13 -25.33
CA GLU A 121 14.99 3.18 -26.64
C GLU A 121 15.67 2.22 -27.64
N TYR A 122 17.01 2.17 -27.64
CA TYR A 122 17.79 1.20 -28.41
C TYR A 122 17.43 -0.25 -28.04
N SER A 123 17.35 -0.54 -26.74
CA SER A 123 16.87 -1.85 -26.26
C SER A 123 15.47 -2.12 -26.75
N ARG A 124 14.55 -1.15 -26.68
CA ARG A 124 13.17 -1.35 -27.13
C ARG A 124 13.08 -1.75 -28.61
N GLN A 125 13.93 -1.17 -29.46
CA GLN A 125 13.91 -1.40 -30.90
C GLN A 125 14.71 -2.63 -31.34
N PHE A 126 15.86 -2.89 -30.71
CA PHE A 126 16.86 -3.86 -31.21
C PHE A 126 17.24 -4.97 -30.22
N TYR A 127 16.46 -5.19 -29.15
CA TYR A 127 16.79 -6.18 -28.13
C TYR A 127 17.10 -7.57 -28.71
N LYS A 128 16.16 -8.12 -29.49
CA LYS A 128 16.23 -9.49 -30.01
C LYS A 128 17.38 -9.66 -31.00
N ASP A 129 17.60 -8.67 -31.86
CA ASP A 129 18.52 -8.82 -32.98
C ASP A 129 19.97 -8.54 -32.58
N ARG A 130 20.20 -7.59 -31.66
CA ARG A 130 21.54 -7.03 -31.42
C ARG A 130 22.03 -7.10 -29.98
N ILE A 131 21.14 -7.25 -28.99
CA ILE A 131 21.50 -7.17 -27.56
C ILE A 131 21.39 -8.55 -26.87
N GLU A 132 20.39 -9.35 -27.23
CA GLU A 132 20.02 -10.57 -26.50
C GLU A 132 21.17 -11.59 -26.41
N SER A 133 21.92 -11.78 -27.50
CA SER A 133 23.06 -12.70 -27.54
C SER A 133 24.16 -12.29 -26.55
N HIS A 134 24.47 -11.00 -26.48
CA HIS A 134 25.48 -10.47 -25.58
C HIS A 134 25.04 -10.46 -24.12
N VAL A 135 23.76 -10.17 -23.88
CA VAL A 135 23.16 -10.24 -22.53
C VAL A 135 23.20 -11.67 -22.01
N LYS A 136 22.84 -12.67 -22.82
CA LYS A 136 22.92 -14.09 -22.42
C LYS A 136 24.34 -14.50 -22.04
N VAL A 137 25.33 -14.13 -22.85
CA VAL A 137 26.76 -14.41 -22.56
C VAL A 137 27.21 -13.71 -21.26
N ALA A 138 26.80 -12.47 -21.03
CA ALA A 138 27.17 -11.73 -19.82
C ALA A 138 26.51 -12.32 -18.56
N LEU A 139 25.24 -12.69 -18.64
CA LEU A 139 24.51 -13.33 -17.53
C LEU A 139 25.07 -14.70 -17.18
N GLU A 140 25.49 -15.50 -18.15
CA GLU A 140 26.13 -16.80 -17.92
C GLU A 140 27.53 -16.65 -17.28
N ARG A 141 28.27 -15.60 -17.65
CA ARG A 141 29.60 -15.30 -17.11
C ARG A 141 29.56 -14.81 -15.67
N GLU A 142 28.70 -13.82 -15.38
CA GLU A 142 28.66 -13.15 -14.08
C GLU A 142 27.75 -13.85 -13.07
N LYS A 143 26.78 -14.65 -13.53
CA LYS A 143 25.75 -15.31 -12.69
C LYS A 143 25.17 -14.37 -11.62
N PRO A 144 24.68 -13.18 -12.01
CA PRO A 144 24.22 -12.18 -11.06
C PRO A 144 22.97 -12.63 -10.31
N THR A 145 22.75 -12.07 -9.12
CA THR A 145 21.50 -12.24 -8.37
C THR A 145 20.34 -11.62 -9.17
N ARG A 146 19.10 -12.03 -8.91
CA ARG A 146 17.89 -11.49 -9.58
C ARG A 146 17.80 -9.95 -9.57
N HIS A 147 18.34 -9.29 -8.56
CA HIS A 147 18.37 -7.82 -8.48
C HIS A 147 19.50 -7.18 -9.29
N GLU A 148 20.57 -7.91 -9.56
CA GLU A 148 21.76 -7.42 -10.27
C GLU A 148 21.67 -7.67 -11.78
N SER A 149 20.86 -8.65 -12.21
CA SER A 149 20.69 -8.99 -13.63
C SER A 149 20.24 -7.81 -14.49
N LEU A 150 19.39 -6.92 -13.97
CA LEU A 150 18.98 -5.71 -14.68
C LEU A 150 20.14 -4.74 -14.90
N ASN A 151 21.07 -4.63 -13.96
CA ASN A 151 22.23 -3.76 -14.11
C ASN A 151 23.17 -4.30 -15.20
N VAL A 152 23.33 -5.64 -15.27
CA VAL A 152 24.10 -6.30 -16.33
C VAL A 152 23.47 -6.03 -17.70
N VAL A 153 22.14 -6.16 -17.82
CA VAL A 153 21.42 -5.87 -19.06
C VAL A 153 21.63 -4.41 -19.48
N ASN A 154 21.45 -3.46 -18.56
CA ASN A 154 21.61 -2.04 -18.85
C ASN A 154 23.04 -1.70 -19.27
N HIS A 155 24.04 -2.26 -18.58
CA HIS A 155 25.45 -2.04 -18.89
C HIS A 155 25.84 -2.58 -20.28
N VAL A 156 25.43 -3.82 -20.59
CA VAL A 156 25.70 -4.43 -21.90
C VAL A 156 25.02 -3.64 -23.02
N THR A 157 23.79 -3.17 -22.77
CA THR A 157 23.03 -2.37 -23.73
C THR A 157 23.70 -1.03 -24.01
N ASP A 158 24.16 -0.33 -22.98
CA ASP A 158 24.83 0.97 -23.10
C ASP A 158 26.16 0.86 -23.87
N GLU A 159 26.98 -0.15 -23.54
CA GLU A 159 28.24 -0.41 -24.24
C GLU A 159 28.02 -0.77 -25.71
N ARG A 160 26.96 -1.52 -26.03
CA ARG A 160 26.61 -1.83 -27.42
C ARG A 160 26.12 -0.62 -28.17
N PHE A 161 25.28 0.21 -27.55
CA PHE A 161 24.80 1.44 -28.17
C PHE A 161 25.92 2.41 -28.54
N LYS A 162 26.96 2.53 -27.70
CA LYS A 162 28.16 3.35 -28.01
C LYS A 162 28.95 2.84 -29.21
N GLN A 163 28.97 1.51 -29.42
CA GLN A 163 29.70 0.86 -30.51
C GLN A 163 28.92 0.78 -31.82
N GLU A 164 27.65 1.19 -31.83
CA GLU A 164 26.79 1.09 -32.99
C GLU A 164 27.09 2.13 -34.06
N GLU A 165 26.61 1.83 -35.27
CA GLU A 165 26.74 2.71 -36.43
C GLU A 165 25.97 4.02 -36.23
N ASP A 166 26.50 5.13 -36.79
CA ASP A 166 25.95 6.47 -36.59
C ASP A 166 24.48 6.60 -37.05
N TRP A 167 24.06 5.82 -38.04
CA TRP A 167 22.67 5.84 -38.52
C TRP A 167 21.70 5.19 -37.54
N VAL A 168 22.11 4.14 -36.82
CA VAL A 168 21.30 3.49 -35.78
C VAL A 168 21.14 4.44 -34.60
N ARG A 169 22.23 5.11 -34.20
CA ARG A 169 22.20 6.13 -33.14
C ARG A 169 21.28 7.30 -33.49
N LYS A 170 21.30 7.77 -34.74
CA LYS A 170 20.35 8.79 -35.22
C LYS A 170 18.90 8.32 -35.17
N GLN A 171 18.61 7.11 -35.65
CA GLN A 171 17.25 6.54 -35.61
C GLN A 171 16.68 6.47 -34.19
N VAL A 172 17.52 6.10 -33.21
CA VAL A 172 17.14 6.07 -31.79
C VAL A 172 16.87 7.48 -31.26
N LEU A 173 17.72 8.47 -31.60
CA LEU A 173 17.51 9.86 -31.20
C LEU A 173 16.25 10.46 -31.80
N ASP A 174 15.96 10.20 -33.08
CA ASP A 174 14.75 10.65 -33.77
C ASP A 174 13.48 10.07 -33.09
N ALA A 175 13.53 8.81 -32.68
CA ALA A 175 12.42 8.16 -31.97
C ALA A 175 12.18 8.77 -30.57
N ILE A 176 13.25 9.16 -29.87
CA ILE A 176 13.16 9.88 -28.58
C ILE A 176 12.56 11.26 -28.79
N GLU A 177 12.99 11.98 -29.82
CA GLU A 177 12.45 13.30 -30.14
C GLU A 177 10.96 13.24 -30.51
N ALA A 178 10.55 12.26 -31.31
CA ALA A 178 9.15 12.00 -31.62
C ALA A 178 8.33 11.70 -30.35
N SER A 179 8.89 10.92 -29.42
CA SER A 179 8.25 10.59 -28.15
C SER A 179 8.13 11.81 -27.21
N LYS A 180 9.12 12.71 -27.22
CA LYS A 180 9.05 14.00 -26.50
C LYS A 180 7.92 14.87 -27.04
N LYS A 181 7.87 15.07 -28.36
CA LYS A 181 6.82 15.86 -29.03
C LYS A 181 5.41 15.34 -28.70
N GLN A 182 5.21 14.02 -28.76
CA GLN A 182 3.93 13.41 -28.37
C GLN A 182 3.59 13.57 -26.88
N SER A 183 4.60 13.64 -26.00
CA SER A 183 4.38 13.85 -24.56
C SER A 183 4.04 15.30 -24.23
N ASP A 184 4.61 16.25 -24.97
CA ASP A 184 4.34 17.68 -24.79
C ASP A 184 2.99 18.08 -25.39
N GLU A 185 2.61 17.52 -26.56
CA GLU A 185 1.27 17.72 -27.13
C GLU A 185 0.15 17.14 -26.26
N LYS A 186 0.40 16.04 -25.54
CA LYS A 186 -0.56 15.45 -24.60
C LYS A 186 -0.56 16.09 -23.21
N SER A 187 0.41 16.96 -22.92
CA SER A 187 0.52 17.69 -21.64
C SER A 187 -0.38 18.93 -21.60
N CYS A 188 -0.81 19.45 -22.75
CA CYS A 188 -1.91 20.39 -22.85
C CYS A 188 -3.18 19.55 -22.98
N GLY A 189 -4.07 19.62 -21.98
CA GLY A 189 -5.25 18.77 -21.85
C GLY A 189 -5.93 18.55 -23.20
N GLY A 190 -5.86 17.32 -23.71
CA GLY A 190 -6.50 16.97 -24.96
C GLY A 190 -7.99 17.22 -24.83
N ASP A 191 -8.47 18.25 -25.54
CA ASP A 191 -9.83 18.39 -26.04
C ASP A 191 -10.14 17.22 -26.98
N THR A 192 -10.11 15.98 -26.46
CA THR A 192 -11.00 14.98 -27.02
C THR A 192 -12.39 15.48 -26.71
N GLU A 193 -13.11 15.96 -27.74
CA GLU A 193 -14.53 16.29 -27.66
C GLU A 193 -15.25 15.12 -26.99
N ARG A 194 -15.54 15.27 -25.70
CA ARG A 194 -16.25 14.23 -24.95
C ARG A 194 -17.66 14.15 -25.51
N SER A 195 -18.15 12.94 -25.72
CA SER A 195 -19.55 12.79 -26.13
C SER A 195 -20.49 13.24 -25.01
N PRO A 196 -21.73 13.67 -25.32
CA PRO A 196 -22.71 14.04 -24.29
C PRO A 196 -22.91 12.96 -23.22
N ARG A 197 -22.84 11.67 -23.61
CA ARG A 197 -22.92 10.54 -22.66
C ARG A 197 -21.73 10.49 -21.69
N GLN A 198 -20.53 10.83 -22.16
CA GLN A 198 -19.34 10.88 -21.31
C GLN A 198 -19.38 12.06 -20.34
N TYR A 199 -19.92 13.21 -20.75
CA TYR A 199 -20.18 14.32 -19.85
C TYR A 199 -21.19 13.94 -18.76
N GLN A 200 -22.30 13.31 -19.13
CA GLN A 200 -23.31 12.89 -18.16
C GLN A 200 -22.76 11.85 -17.18
N GLN A 201 -21.97 10.88 -17.67
CA GLN A 201 -21.33 9.90 -16.79
C GLN A 201 -20.39 10.58 -15.79
N ALA A 202 -19.59 11.56 -16.22
CA ALA A 202 -18.74 12.32 -15.32
C ALA A 202 -19.54 13.13 -14.28
N ILE A 203 -20.69 13.69 -14.66
CA ILE A 203 -21.61 14.38 -13.73
C ILE A 203 -22.16 13.39 -12.69
N ASN A 204 -22.59 12.20 -13.11
CA ASN A 204 -23.13 11.17 -12.24
C ASN A 204 -22.08 10.58 -11.28
N ASP A 205 -20.82 10.48 -11.72
CA ASP A 205 -19.71 9.94 -10.93
C ASP A 205 -19.12 11.01 -9.97
N MET A 206 -19.33 12.30 -10.26
CA MET A 206 -18.79 13.44 -9.51
C MET A 206 -19.06 13.38 -7.99
N PRO A 207 -20.27 13.10 -7.47
CA PRO A 207 -20.51 13.03 -6.03
C PRO A 207 -19.61 12.02 -5.32
N ILE A 208 -19.33 10.88 -5.96
CA ILE A 208 -18.54 9.79 -5.39
C ILE A 208 -17.06 10.21 -5.31
N ILE A 209 -16.56 10.84 -6.37
CA ILE A 209 -15.19 11.34 -6.45
C ILE A 209 -14.94 12.45 -5.43
N LEU A 210 -15.83 13.46 -5.38
CA LEU A 210 -15.73 14.58 -4.44
C LEU A 210 -15.74 14.07 -2.99
N LYS A 211 -16.64 13.14 -2.66
CA LYS A 211 -16.69 12.54 -1.33
C LYS A 211 -15.39 11.84 -0.97
N GLN A 212 -14.80 11.08 -1.88
CA GLN A 212 -13.55 10.37 -1.60
C GLN A 212 -12.38 11.33 -1.36
N VAL A 213 -12.24 12.38 -2.19
CA VAL A 213 -11.16 13.37 -2.07
C VAL A 213 -11.29 14.19 -0.78
N PHE A 214 -12.48 14.70 -0.50
CA PHE A 214 -12.68 15.63 0.61
C PHE A 214 -12.93 14.94 1.94
N SER A 215 -13.29 13.65 1.99
CA SER A 215 -13.57 12.95 3.25
C SER A 215 -12.38 12.91 4.20
N GLU A 216 -11.17 12.70 3.70
CA GLU A 216 -9.94 12.71 4.50
C GLU A 216 -9.62 14.13 4.96
N LEU A 217 -9.77 15.12 4.07
CA LEU A 217 -9.51 16.52 4.39
C LEU A 217 -10.46 17.03 5.48
N VAL A 218 -11.75 16.71 5.41
CA VAL A 218 -12.75 17.04 6.44
C VAL A 218 -12.38 16.40 7.77
N ALA A 219 -11.97 15.13 7.77
CA ALA A 219 -11.62 14.39 8.99
C ALA A 219 -10.36 14.95 9.68
N ASP A 220 -9.35 15.35 8.90
CA ASP A 220 -8.08 15.85 9.43
C ASP A 220 -8.13 17.33 9.81
N SER A 221 -8.88 18.15 9.05
CA SER A 221 -9.01 19.60 9.32
C SER A 221 -10.11 19.95 10.32
N GLY A 222 -11.12 19.09 10.48
CA GLY A 222 -12.32 19.40 11.26
C GLY A 222 -13.22 20.45 10.63
N TRP A 223 -13.04 20.77 9.33
CA TRP A 223 -13.80 21.78 8.62
C TRP A 223 -14.97 21.18 7.84
N ASP A 224 -16.07 21.92 7.78
CA ASP A 224 -17.16 21.64 6.83
C ASP A 224 -16.76 22.17 5.45
N ILE A 225 -16.87 21.31 4.43
CA ILE A 225 -16.54 21.68 3.05
C ILE A 225 -17.80 21.65 2.21
N THR A 226 -18.07 22.76 1.53
CA THR A 226 -19.16 22.89 0.55
C THR A 226 -18.59 23.10 -0.84
N VAL A 227 -19.02 22.28 -1.80
CA VAL A 227 -18.63 22.38 -3.21
C VAL A 227 -19.88 22.70 -4.03
N ILE A 228 -19.84 23.81 -4.77
CA ILE A 228 -20.90 24.22 -5.69
C ILE A 228 -20.36 24.09 -7.10
N VAL A 229 -21.08 23.33 -7.94
CA VAL A 229 -20.69 23.10 -9.34
C VAL A 229 -21.90 23.44 -10.22
N GLY A 230 -21.66 24.15 -11.32
CA GLY A 230 -22.70 24.50 -12.28
C GLY A 230 -22.22 24.35 -13.72
N GLY A 231 -23.10 23.88 -14.60
CA GLY A 231 -22.78 23.65 -16.01
C GLY A 231 -23.91 23.00 -16.79
N PRO A 232 -23.74 22.85 -18.12
CA PRO A 232 -24.75 22.22 -18.99
C PRO A 232 -24.89 20.73 -18.67
N CYS A 233 -26.13 20.26 -18.50
CA CYS A 233 -26.47 18.87 -18.26
C CYS A 233 -27.04 18.21 -19.52
N PRO A 234 -26.34 17.21 -20.11
CA PRO A 234 -26.84 16.49 -21.27
C PRO A 234 -28.23 15.84 -21.09
N ASP A 235 -28.55 15.34 -19.89
CA ASP A 235 -29.85 14.72 -19.59
C ASP A 235 -31.00 15.75 -19.56
N GLU A 236 -30.70 17.01 -19.25
CA GLU A 236 -31.66 18.13 -19.27
C GLU A 236 -31.60 18.89 -20.61
N GLY A 237 -31.22 18.21 -21.71
CA GLY A 237 -31.16 18.82 -23.04
C GLY A 237 -30.07 19.90 -23.21
N GLY A 238 -29.11 19.99 -22.29
CA GLY A 238 -28.06 21.01 -22.28
C GLY A 238 -28.35 22.21 -21.38
N ASP A 239 -29.44 22.21 -20.62
CA ASP A 239 -29.76 23.28 -19.67
C ASP A 239 -28.70 23.38 -18.56
N ILE A 240 -28.48 24.60 -18.08
CA ILE A 240 -27.54 24.88 -17.00
C ILE A 240 -28.15 24.44 -15.68
N ILE A 241 -27.56 23.42 -15.06
CA ILE A 241 -27.91 22.96 -13.72
C ILE A 241 -26.83 23.41 -12.73
N THR A 242 -27.24 23.62 -11.49
CA THR A 242 -26.32 23.84 -10.37
C THR A 242 -26.56 22.77 -9.32
N ILE A 243 -25.49 22.11 -8.89
CA ILE A 243 -25.53 21.10 -7.83
C ILE A 243 -24.61 21.56 -6.71
N ALA A 244 -25.11 21.51 -5.47
CA ALA A 244 -24.35 21.80 -4.27
C ALA A 244 -24.15 20.52 -3.46
N TYR A 245 -22.90 20.21 -3.13
CA TYR A 245 -22.52 19.11 -2.25
C TYR A 245 -21.99 19.67 -0.94
N VAL A 246 -22.55 19.20 0.18
CA VAL A 246 -22.11 19.56 1.53
C VAL A 246 -21.51 18.33 2.18
N LEU A 247 -20.27 18.45 2.65
CA LEU A 247 -19.53 17.40 3.35
C LEU A 247 -19.25 17.88 4.79
N PRO A 248 -20.14 17.57 5.75
CA PRO A 248 -19.98 18.02 7.12
C PRO A 248 -18.95 17.18 7.89
N PHE A 249 -18.23 17.82 8.80
CA PHE A 249 -17.42 17.16 9.80
C PHE A 249 -18.33 16.56 10.89
N ILE A 250 -18.45 15.23 10.91
CA ILE A 250 -19.22 14.53 11.94
C ILE A 250 -18.25 14.08 13.03
N SER A 251 -18.20 14.85 14.12
CA SER A 251 -17.49 14.46 15.34
C SER A 251 -18.19 13.26 15.99
N VAL A 252 -17.45 12.17 16.20
CA VAL A 252 -17.94 10.94 16.85
C VAL A 252 -18.39 11.20 18.30
N LEU A 253 -18.04 12.34 18.90
CA LEU A 253 -18.51 12.75 20.22
C LEU A 253 -19.98 13.22 20.25
N SER A 254 -20.61 13.49 19.09
CA SER A 254 -21.99 14.00 19.05
C SER A 254 -23.07 12.91 18.99
N LEU A 255 -22.71 11.63 18.79
CA LEU A 255 -23.68 10.52 18.72
C LEU A 255 -23.92 9.81 20.05
N ALA A 256 -23.34 10.31 21.16
CA ALA A 256 -23.55 9.76 22.50
C ALA A 256 -24.67 10.47 23.30
N ASN A 257 -25.29 11.52 22.75
CA ASN A 257 -26.42 12.22 23.36
C ASN A 257 -27.56 12.37 22.34
N ALA A 258 -28.27 11.28 22.06
CA ALA A 258 -29.63 11.28 21.51
C ALA A 258 -30.36 10.02 22.00
#